data_AF-A0A1G4U295-F1
#
_entry.id   AF-A0A1G4U295-F1
#
_cell.length_a   1.000
_cell.length_b   1.000
_cell.length_c   1.000
_cell.angle_alpha   90.00
_cell.angle_beta   90.00
_cell.angle_gamma   90.00
#
_symmetry.space_group_name_H-M   'P 1'
#
loop_
_entity.id
_entity.type
_entity.pdbx_description
1 polymer ?
#
loop_
_entity_poly.entity_id
_entity_poly.type
_entity_poly.pdbx_seq_one_letter_code
_entity_poly.pdbx_strand_id
1 'polypeptide(L)'
;MKKASVIFSCIMMLVVLNACAPTDKEASSKQGIVTEQETSSTKSGVNSASESVYKPVDSVPKISYEALERINKKFTQVISSKIEEFKKSVEKYENHKSNFNLIEAIISGSVFNGYQIIDEETAFWITKQQKYLAEQLDSFSLVYSDTSSEGIQFVAIVQPSMSNSFKNYREAIGQLRGDEKEMGVLSEIGFEKPDHYFAVDILAKDLLDIHEQIEIMDMYLTVEGGKKVPYVKEKNESKGLEKILSTYNREVNASSLMKKNDWNLYLFKDPIFVPEMIVIEVKGMSEKTKKINLKRTAF
;
A
#
# COMPACT_ATOMS: atom_id res chain seq x y z
N MET A 1 -40.93 -41.47 3.11
CA MET A 1 -40.53 -40.05 2.97
C MET A 1 -39.84 -39.61 4.26
N LYS A 2 -38.51 -39.51 4.26
CA LYS A 2 -37.72 -39.02 5.40
C LYS A 2 -37.43 -37.53 5.18
N LYS A 3 -37.86 -36.67 6.12
CA LYS A 3 -37.46 -35.25 6.16
C LYS A 3 -36.18 -35.16 6.98
N ALA A 4 -35.08 -34.78 6.33
CA ALA A 4 -33.83 -34.45 7.02
C ALA A 4 -33.93 -33.01 7.54
N SER A 5 -33.78 -32.87 8.85
CA SER A 5 -33.58 -31.61 9.56
C SER A 5 -32.13 -31.17 9.33
N VAL A 6 -31.93 -30.00 8.72
CA VAL A 6 -30.60 -29.39 8.56
C VAL A 6 -30.35 -28.51 9.77
N ILE A 7 -29.40 -28.95 10.60
CA ILE A 7 -28.89 -28.25 11.77
C ILE A 7 -28.01 -27.09 11.28
N PHE A 8 -28.37 -25.86 11.65
CA PHE A 8 -27.53 -24.68 11.52
C PHE A 8 -26.35 -24.81 12.48
N SER A 9 -25.14 -25.02 11.94
CA SER A 9 -23.91 -24.93 12.72
C SER A 9 -23.33 -23.52 12.59
N CYS A 10 -23.42 -22.75 13.67
CA CYS A 10 -22.72 -21.47 13.82
C CYS A 10 -21.22 -21.74 13.91
N ILE A 11 -20.49 -21.61 12.81
CA ILE A 11 -19.03 -21.55 12.82
C ILE A 11 -18.64 -20.10 13.11
N MET A 12 -18.15 -19.88 14.33
CA MET A 12 -17.43 -18.68 14.75
C MET A 12 -16.32 -18.35 13.76
N MET A 13 -16.42 -17.19 13.11
CA MET A 13 -15.47 -16.66 12.16
C MET A 13 -14.34 -15.95 12.92
N LEU A 14 -13.24 -16.66 13.18
CA LEU A 14 -12.00 -16.10 13.72
C LEU A 14 -11.06 -15.79 12.55
N VAL A 15 -10.89 -14.51 12.23
CA VAL A 15 -9.88 -14.03 11.28
C VAL A 15 -8.71 -13.45 12.05
N VAL A 16 -7.51 -13.97 11.79
CA VAL A 16 -6.25 -13.51 12.38
C VAL A 16 -5.70 -12.39 11.51
N LEU A 17 -5.56 -11.18 12.08
CA LEU A 17 -4.82 -10.09 11.45
C LEU A 17 -3.33 -10.44 11.46
N ASN A 18 -2.64 -10.27 10.34
CA ASN A 18 -1.18 -10.40 10.27
C ASN A 18 -0.52 -9.38 11.20
N ALA A 19 -0.13 -9.82 12.39
CA ALA A 19 0.91 -9.18 13.18
C ALA A 19 2.25 -9.75 12.69
N CYS A 20 3.11 -8.88 12.14
CA CYS A 20 4.49 -9.23 11.82
C CYS A 20 5.19 -9.81 13.06
N ALA A 21 5.58 -11.08 12.99
CA ALA A 21 6.61 -11.67 13.84
C ALA A 21 7.86 -11.93 12.97
N PRO A 22 9.07 -11.57 13.41
CA PRO A 22 10.28 -11.85 12.66
C PRO A 22 10.63 -13.33 12.79
N THR A 23 10.77 -14.01 11.65
CA THR A 23 11.37 -15.35 11.58
C THR A 23 12.88 -15.20 11.36
N ASP A 24 13.64 -15.55 12.38
CA ASP A 24 15.07 -15.80 12.24
C ASP A 24 15.29 -16.99 11.29
N LYS A 25 16.06 -16.76 10.22
CA LYS A 25 16.51 -17.80 9.31
C LYS A 25 17.83 -18.38 9.80
N GLU A 26 17.83 -19.68 10.04
CA GLU A 26 19.01 -20.53 10.08
C GLU A 26 19.79 -20.45 8.75
N ALA A 27 21.11 -20.34 8.84
CA ALA A 27 22.05 -20.58 7.75
C ALA A 27 22.80 -21.90 8.02
N SER A 28 22.89 -22.76 6.99
CA SER A 28 23.53 -24.09 7.06
C SER A 28 24.65 -24.28 6.04
N SER A 29 25.83 -24.65 6.58
CA SER A 29 26.90 -25.53 6.05
C SER A 29 27.73 -25.05 4.83
N LYS A 30 29.05 -25.28 4.69
CA LYS A 30 29.96 -26.41 5.02
C LYS A 30 31.42 -25.91 5.20
N GLN A 31 32.10 -26.31 6.28
CA GLN A 31 33.17 -27.34 6.45
C GLN A 31 34.64 -26.93 6.19
N GLY A 32 35.50 -27.21 7.19
CA GLY A 32 36.96 -27.22 7.11
C GLY A 32 37.69 -27.43 8.46
N ILE A 33 37.64 -28.66 9.01
CA ILE A 33 38.71 -29.48 9.66
C ILE A 33 39.73 -28.85 10.68
N VAL A 34 39.64 -29.35 11.96
CA VAL A 34 40.67 -29.93 12.90
C VAL A 34 41.86 -29.01 13.33
N THR A 35 42.32 -28.84 14.59
CA THR A 35 42.51 -29.72 15.78
C THR A 35 42.73 -28.86 17.06
N GLU A 36 42.42 -29.44 18.25
CA GLU A 36 43.08 -29.28 19.59
C GLU A 36 43.17 -27.86 20.22
N GLN A 37 42.96 -27.61 21.52
CA GLN A 37 43.29 -28.39 22.70
C GLN A 37 42.59 -27.81 23.95
N GLU A 38 42.37 -28.68 24.95
CA GLU A 38 41.72 -28.45 26.24
C GLU A 38 42.48 -27.53 27.22
N THR A 39 41.74 -26.99 28.21
CA THR A 39 42.02 -26.80 29.66
C THR A 39 41.37 -25.48 30.13
N SER A 40 40.76 -25.30 31.30
CA SER A 40 40.52 -26.12 32.50
C SER A 40 39.44 -25.44 33.38
N SER A 41 38.72 -26.23 34.18
CA SER A 41 38.17 -25.99 35.55
C SER A 41 37.63 -24.59 35.95
N THR A 42 36.49 -24.42 36.66
CA THR A 42 36.09 -25.09 37.93
C THR A 42 34.66 -24.66 38.37
N LYS A 43 33.87 -25.63 38.89
CA LYS A 43 32.87 -25.61 40.01
C LYS A 43 32.07 -24.31 40.30
N SER A 44 30.73 -24.26 40.32
CA SER A 44 29.72 -24.96 41.18
C SER A 44 28.94 -23.90 41.98
N GLY A 45 27.60 -23.84 41.88
CA GLY A 45 26.81 -22.97 42.75
C GLY A 45 25.32 -22.81 42.40
N VAL A 46 24.51 -23.77 42.84
CA VAL A 46 23.18 -23.63 43.50
C VAL A 46 22.07 -22.75 42.85
N ASN A 47 20.98 -23.45 42.50
CA ASN A 47 19.56 -23.09 42.45
C ASN A 47 19.12 -21.67 42.87
N SER A 48 18.39 -21.01 41.98
CA SER A 48 17.25 -20.16 42.36
C SER A 48 16.16 -20.26 41.30
N ALA A 49 15.04 -20.88 41.69
CA ALA A 49 13.79 -20.86 40.94
C ALA A 49 13.29 -19.41 40.89
N SER A 50 13.32 -18.82 39.70
CA SER A 50 12.68 -17.54 39.44
C SER A 50 11.21 -17.82 39.10
N GLU A 51 10.32 -17.48 40.03
CA GLU A 51 8.89 -17.39 39.78
C GLU A 51 8.65 -16.47 38.57
N SER A 52 8.19 -17.05 37.46
CA SER A 52 7.75 -16.28 36.31
C SER A 52 6.49 -15.52 36.72
N VAL A 53 6.64 -14.23 37.01
CA VAL A 53 5.52 -13.30 37.11
C VAL A 53 4.87 -13.23 35.74
N TYR A 54 3.83 -14.02 35.53
CA TYR A 54 2.96 -13.94 34.37
C TYR A 54 2.22 -12.60 34.46
N LYS A 55 2.77 -11.56 33.82
CA LYS A 55 2.00 -10.34 33.57
C LYS A 55 0.91 -10.71 32.56
N PRO A 56 -0.38 -10.50 32.87
CA PRO A 56 -1.43 -10.67 31.88
C PRO A 56 -1.10 -9.76 30.69
N VAL A 57 -1.09 -10.34 29.49
CA VAL A 57 -0.98 -9.60 28.24
C VAL A 57 -2.11 -8.57 28.24
N ASP A 58 -1.77 -7.29 28.13
CA ASP A 58 -2.71 -6.18 28.07
C ASP A 58 -3.83 -6.52 27.07
N SER A 59 -5.05 -6.61 27.59
CA SER A 59 -6.24 -6.85 26.78
C SER A 59 -6.35 -5.73 25.74
N VAL A 60 -6.40 -6.12 24.47
CA VAL A 60 -6.60 -5.20 23.35
C VAL A 60 -7.80 -4.27 23.66
N PRO A 61 -7.67 -2.93 23.53
CA PRO A 61 -8.73 -2.01 23.92
C PRO A 61 -10.06 -2.33 23.23
N LYS A 62 -11.19 -2.21 23.95
CA LYS A 62 -12.55 -2.48 23.44
C LYS A 62 -12.87 -1.78 22.11
N ILE A 63 -12.38 -0.55 21.93
CA ILE A 63 -12.51 0.26 20.71
C ILE A 63 -11.90 -0.44 19.48
N SER A 64 -10.81 -1.20 19.68
CA SER A 64 -10.17 -1.94 18.60
C SER A 64 -10.98 -3.15 18.14
N TYR A 65 -11.81 -3.77 18.99
CA TYR A 65 -12.63 -4.92 18.59
C TYR A 65 -13.84 -4.50 17.77
N GLU A 66 -14.54 -3.45 18.18
CA GLU A 66 -15.70 -2.91 17.46
C GLU A 66 -15.32 -2.40 16.06
N ALA A 67 -14.15 -1.75 15.95
CA ALA A 67 -13.61 -1.32 14.65
C ALA A 67 -13.34 -2.50 13.72
N LEU A 68 -12.71 -3.57 14.22
CA LEU A 68 -12.41 -4.77 13.44
C LEU A 68 -13.67 -5.52 13.00
N GLU A 69 -14.65 -5.65 13.88
CA GLU A 69 -15.94 -6.26 13.53
C GLU A 69 -16.65 -5.47 12.43
N ARG A 70 -16.64 -4.13 12.51
CA ARG A 70 -17.21 -3.25 11.48
C ARG A 70 -16.49 -3.42 10.13
N ILE A 71 -15.15 -3.43 10.13
CA ILE A 71 -14.32 -3.66 8.93
C ILE A 71 -14.68 -5.00 8.30
N ASN A 72 -14.65 -6.08 9.08
CA ASN A 72 -14.93 -7.44 8.60
C ASN A 72 -16.33 -7.55 8.00
N LYS A 73 -17.34 -7.03 8.70
CA LYS A 73 -18.73 -7.04 8.23
C LYS A 73 -18.88 -6.32 6.88
N LYS A 74 -18.30 -5.13 6.75
CA LYS A 74 -18.34 -4.34 5.51
C LYS A 74 -17.57 -5.02 4.38
N PHE A 75 -16.40 -5.58 4.70
CA PHE A 75 -15.59 -6.31 3.74
C PHE A 75 -16.34 -7.50 3.13
N THR A 76 -16.98 -8.33 3.96
CA THR A 76 -17.80 -9.46 3.48
C THR A 76 -18.92 -9.03 2.54
N GLN A 77 -19.46 -7.82 2.72
CA GLN A 77 -20.52 -7.29 1.84
C GLN A 77 -20.01 -6.86 0.47
N VAL A 78 -18.76 -6.39 0.36
CA VAL A 78 -18.21 -5.84 -0.89
C VAL A 78 -17.35 -6.82 -1.67
N ILE A 79 -16.83 -7.87 -1.02
CA ILE A 79 -15.74 -8.68 -1.59
C ILE A 79 -16.12 -9.39 -2.89
N SER A 80 -17.32 -9.96 -2.99
CA SER A 80 -17.78 -10.61 -4.22
C SER A 80 -17.86 -9.63 -5.40
N SER A 81 -18.30 -8.39 -5.16
CA SER A 81 -18.29 -7.34 -6.19
C SER A 81 -16.87 -7.02 -6.65
N LYS A 82 -15.93 -6.92 -5.71
CA LYS A 82 -14.52 -6.62 -6.02
C LYS A 82 -13.83 -7.74 -6.79
N ILE A 83 -14.17 -9.00 -6.53
CA ILE A 83 -13.69 -10.13 -7.32
C ILE A 83 -14.18 -10.02 -8.77
N GLU A 84 -15.46 -9.73 -8.97
CA GLU A 84 -16.03 -9.59 -10.31
C GLU A 84 -15.51 -8.35 -11.05
N GLU A 85 -15.29 -7.23 -10.36
CA GLU A 85 -14.60 -6.04 -10.92
C GLU A 85 -13.19 -6.39 -11.39
N PHE A 86 -12.44 -7.18 -10.61
CA PHE A 86 -11.08 -7.58 -10.97
C PHE A 86 -11.07 -8.54 -12.16
N LYS A 87 -11.94 -9.56 -12.18
CA LYS A 87 -12.13 -10.45 -13.33
C LYS A 87 -12.43 -9.68 -14.61
N LYS A 88 -13.38 -8.76 -14.57
CA LYS A 88 -13.73 -7.91 -15.71
C LYS A 88 -12.56 -7.05 -16.17
N SER A 89 -11.77 -6.52 -15.24
CA SER A 89 -10.60 -5.68 -15.57
C SER A 89 -9.50 -6.51 -16.23
N VAL A 90 -9.24 -7.73 -15.75
CA VAL A 90 -8.31 -8.68 -16.37
C VAL A 90 -8.78 -9.04 -17.79
N GLU A 91 -10.04 -9.42 -17.94
CA GLU A 91 -10.64 -9.75 -19.25
C GLU A 91 -10.57 -8.57 -20.23
N LYS A 92 -10.89 -7.35 -19.76
CA LYS A 92 -10.78 -6.12 -20.56
C LYS A 92 -9.35 -5.90 -21.04
N TYR A 93 -8.35 -6.10 -20.20
CA TYR A 93 -6.94 -6.00 -20.59
C TYR A 93 -6.53 -7.12 -21.57
N GLU A 94 -6.98 -8.35 -21.35
CA GLU A 94 -6.69 -9.48 -22.24
C GLU A 94 -7.26 -9.28 -23.65
N ASN A 95 -8.49 -8.79 -23.74
CA ASN A 95 -9.16 -8.53 -25.01
C ASN A 95 -8.69 -7.23 -25.69
N HIS A 96 -8.25 -6.24 -24.91
CA HIS A 96 -7.74 -4.97 -25.42
C HIS A 96 -6.49 -4.52 -24.65
N LYS A 97 -5.32 -4.89 -25.17
CA LYS A 97 -4.02 -4.59 -24.57
C LYS A 97 -3.71 -3.10 -24.68
N SER A 98 -3.84 -2.37 -23.57
CA SER A 98 -3.44 -0.96 -23.44
C SER A 98 -2.86 -0.70 -22.05
N ASN A 99 -2.01 0.33 -21.92
CA ASN A 99 -1.45 0.74 -20.62
C ASN A 99 -2.54 1.16 -19.64
N PHE A 100 -3.61 1.78 -20.13
CA PHE A 100 -4.76 2.14 -19.30
C PHE A 100 -5.45 0.90 -18.72
N ASN A 101 -5.81 -0.07 -19.56
CA ASN A 101 -6.48 -1.29 -19.10
C ASN A 101 -5.59 -2.11 -18.16
N LEU A 102 -4.27 -2.16 -18.42
CA LEU A 102 -3.31 -2.80 -17.53
C LEU A 102 -3.30 -2.14 -16.15
N ILE A 103 -3.19 -0.81 -16.11
CA ILE A 103 -3.20 -0.04 -14.86
C ILE A 103 -4.52 -0.22 -14.11
N GLU A 104 -5.67 -0.16 -14.79
CA GLU A 104 -6.98 -0.40 -14.17
C GLU A 104 -7.05 -1.80 -13.55
N ALA A 105 -6.58 -2.83 -14.25
CA ALA A 105 -6.54 -4.19 -13.73
C ALA A 105 -5.64 -4.33 -12.50
N ILE A 106 -4.46 -3.69 -12.50
CA ILE A 106 -3.55 -3.67 -11.34
C ILE A 106 -4.19 -2.96 -10.14
N ILE A 107 -4.81 -1.79 -10.35
CA ILE A 107 -5.52 -1.07 -9.29
C ILE A 107 -6.68 -1.91 -8.75
N SER A 108 -7.46 -2.57 -9.61
CA SER A 108 -8.54 -3.44 -9.16
C SER A 108 -8.01 -4.64 -8.38
N GLY A 109 -6.85 -5.18 -8.76
CA GLY A 109 -6.19 -6.28 -8.07
C GLY A 109 -5.59 -5.87 -6.72
N SER A 110 -5.12 -4.63 -6.57
CA SER A 110 -4.49 -4.17 -5.32
C SER A 110 -5.45 -4.08 -4.14
N VAL A 111 -6.76 -4.14 -4.38
CA VAL A 111 -7.80 -4.27 -3.34
C VAL A 111 -7.48 -5.44 -2.42
N PHE A 112 -7.06 -6.57 -2.97
CA PHE A 112 -6.87 -7.81 -2.22
C PHE A 112 -5.59 -7.85 -1.37
N ASN A 113 -4.69 -6.88 -1.49
CA ASN A 113 -3.49 -6.81 -0.66
C ASN A 113 -3.82 -6.51 0.81
N GLY A 114 -4.90 -5.76 1.05
CA GLY A 114 -5.36 -5.40 2.38
C GLY A 114 -6.19 -6.49 3.07
N TYR A 115 -6.56 -7.55 2.34
CA TYR A 115 -7.61 -8.48 2.78
C TYR A 115 -7.26 -9.94 2.56
N GLN A 116 -7.76 -10.79 3.45
CA GLN A 116 -7.65 -12.23 3.31
C GLN A 116 -8.87 -12.80 2.57
N ILE A 117 -8.61 -13.50 1.48
CA ILE A 117 -9.61 -14.34 0.79
C ILE A 117 -9.55 -15.74 1.40
N ILE A 118 -10.69 -16.23 1.91
CA ILE A 118 -10.76 -17.52 2.61
C ILE A 118 -10.85 -18.68 1.61
N ASP A 119 -11.50 -18.46 0.46
CA ASP A 119 -11.62 -19.46 -0.59
C ASP A 119 -10.27 -19.64 -1.32
N GLU A 120 -9.68 -20.82 -1.20
CA GLU A 120 -8.34 -21.12 -1.73
C GLU A 120 -8.26 -21.00 -3.25
N GLU A 121 -9.30 -21.45 -3.97
CA GLU A 121 -9.33 -21.39 -5.43
C GLU A 121 -9.34 -19.93 -5.92
N THR A 122 -10.21 -19.10 -5.33
CA THR A 122 -10.27 -17.67 -5.63
C THR A 122 -8.99 -16.96 -5.24
N ALA A 123 -8.43 -17.24 -4.05
CA ALA A 123 -7.18 -16.65 -3.59
C ALA A 123 -6.01 -17.00 -4.54
N PHE A 124 -5.93 -18.25 -4.97
CA PHE A 124 -4.92 -18.71 -5.93
C PHE A 124 -5.09 -18.02 -7.29
N TRP A 125 -6.32 -17.94 -7.80
CA TRP A 125 -6.61 -17.25 -9.06
C TRP A 125 -6.21 -15.78 -8.99
N ILE A 126 -6.59 -15.07 -7.92
CA ILE A 126 -6.23 -13.66 -7.70
C ILE A 126 -4.71 -13.49 -7.71
N THR A 127 -4.00 -14.26 -6.89
CA THR A 127 -2.53 -14.19 -6.77
C THR A 127 -1.84 -14.44 -8.11
N LYS A 128 -2.33 -15.43 -8.88
CA LYS A 128 -1.81 -15.74 -10.20
C LYS A 128 -2.00 -14.57 -11.17
N GLN A 129 -3.18 -13.96 -11.19
CA GLN A 129 -3.47 -12.83 -12.08
C GLN A 129 -2.71 -11.57 -11.69
N GLN A 130 -2.64 -11.28 -10.41
CA GLN A 130 -1.83 -10.21 -9.85
C GLN A 130 -0.37 -10.32 -10.32
N LYS A 131 0.25 -11.50 -10.16
CA LYS A 131 1.61 -11.76 -10.66
C LYS A 131 1.72 -11.59 -12.18
N TYR A 132 0.78 -12.14 -12.95
CA TYR A 132 0.75 -11.99 -14.40
C TYR A 132 0.74 -10.51 -14.82
N LEU A 133 -0.16 -9.69 -14.24
CA LEU A 133 -0.26 -8.26 -14.56
C LEU A 133 1.01 -7.49 -14.18
N ALA A 134 1.63 -7.81 -13.04
CA ALA A 134 2.88 -7.17 -12.63
C ALA A 134 4.02 -7.45 -13.61
N GLU A 135 4.08 -8.66 -14.19
CA GLU A 135 5.07 -9.01 -15.22
C GLU A 135 4.84 -8.25 -16.55
N GLN A 136 3.63 -7.75 -16.80
CA GLN A 136 3.33 -6.94 -18.00
C GLN A 136 3.68 -5.46 -17.82
N LEU A 137 3.88 -5.00 -16.59
CA LEU A 137 4.11 -3.59 -16.31
C LEU A 137 5.56 -3.20 -16.63
N ASP A 138 5.72 -2.11 -17.38
CA ASP A 138 7.04 -1.54 -17.65
C ASP A 138 7.70 -1.08 -16.33
N SER A 139 9.01 -1.27 -16.21
CA SER A 139 9.80 -0.84 -15.05
C SER A 139 9.75 0.68 -14.81
N PHE A 140 9.36 1.45 -15.83
CA PHE A 140 9.14 2.89 -15.79
C PHE A 140 7.68 3.29 -15.52
N SER A 141 6.83 2.40 -15.00
CA SER A 141 5.47 2.75 -14.59
C SER A 141 5.46 3.94 -13.61
N LEU A 142 4.50 4.83 -13.83
CA LEU A 142 4.30 6.03 -13.04
C LEU A 142 3.17 5.88 -12.01
N VAL A 143 2.55 4.70 -11.96
CA VAL A 143 1.40 4.43 -11.08
C VAL A 143 1.81 3.49 -9.96
N TYR A 144 1.44 3.87 -8.75
CA TYR A 144 1.57 3.07 -7.54
C TYR A 144 0.19 2.84 -6.98
N SER A 145 -0.07 1.64 -6.45
CA SER A 145 -1.33 1.41 -5.74
C SER A 145 -1.18 0.37 -4.65
N ASP A 146 -1.94 0.54 -3.58
CA ASP A 146 -2.10 -0.48 -2.55
C ASP A 146 -3.38 -0.22 -1.74
N THR A 147 -3.79 -1.21 -0.95
CA THR A 147 -4.98 -1.13 -0.10
C THR A 147 -4.65 -1.46 1.34
N SER A 148 -5.05 -0.58 2.26
CA SER A 148 -4.92 -0.80 3.70
C SER A 148 -5.86 -1.89 4.19
N SER A 149 -5.54 -2.49 5.34
CA SER A 149 -6.42 -3.46 6.00
C SER A 149 -7.74 -2.88 6.52
N GLU A 150 -7.85 -1.55 6.62
CA GLU A 150 -9.10 -0.85 6.94
C GLU A 150 -9.89 -0.48 5.68
N GLY A 151 -9.39 -0.81 4.49
CA GLY A 151 -10.10 -0.66 3.22
C GLY A 151 -9.99 0.69 2.53
N ILE A 152 -9.00 1.49 2.91
CA ILE A 152 -8.59 2.63 2.12
C ILE A 152 -7.66 2.15 1.01
N GLN A 153 -8.09 2.28 -0.24
CA GLN A 153 -7.26 2.07 -1.42
C GLN A 153 -6.61 3.39 -1.82
N PHE A 154 -5.30 3.39 -1.98
CA PHE A 154 -4.53 4.51 -2.49
C PHE A 154 -4.05 4.21 -3.91
N VAL A 155 -4.17 5.20 -4.79
CA VAL A 155 -3.57 5.22 -6.12
C VAL A 155 -2.76 6.49 -6.23
N ALA A 156 -1.49 6.39 -6.62
CA ALA A 156 -0.62 7.53 -6.79
C ALA A 156 -0.05 7.57 -8.21
N ILE A 157 0.01 8.76 -8.79
CA ILE A 157 0.65 9.06 -10.06
C ILE A 157 1.86 9.94 -9.75
N VAL A 158 3.05 9.48 -10.11
CA VAL A 158 4.29 10.24 -9.89
C VAL A 158 4.71 11.00 -11.14
N GLN A 159 5.50 12.05 -10.95
CA GLN A 159 6.09 12.76 -12.08
C GLN A 159 6.94 11.82 -12.98
N PRO A 160 6.91 12.03 -14.30
CA PRO A 160 7.76 11.29 -15.22
C PRO A 160 9.23 11.71 -15.05
N SER A 161 10.11 10.73 -14.83
CA SER A 161 11.54 10.96 -14.71
C SER A 161 12.30 10.90 -16.05
N MET A 162 11.70 10.28 -17.07
CA MET A 162 12.32 10.11 -18.39
C MET A 162 11.33 10.42 -19.51
N SER A 163 11.82 10.92 -20.64
CA SER A 163 11.01 11.27 -21.82
C SER A 163 10.19 10.10 -22.38
N ASN A 164 10.68 8.86 -22.24
CA ASN A 164 9.95 7.66 -22.68
C ASN A 164 8.77 7.31 -21.77
N SER A 165 8.92 7.44 -20.44
CA SER A 165 7.81 7.24 -19.49
C SER A 165 6.66 8.22 -19.77
N PHE A 166 6.99 9.47 -20.11
CA PHE A 166 6.01 10.46 -20.53
C PHE A 166 5.23 10.00 -21.76
N LYS A 167 5.93 9.58 -22.82
CA LYS A 167 5.28 9.15 -24.08
C LYS A 167 4.40 7.92 -23.89
N ASN A 168 4.88 6.93 -23.14
CA ASN A 168 4.21 5.63 -23.01
C ASN A 168 2.94 5.72 -22.15
N TYR A 169 2.94 6.58 -21.14
CA TYR A 169 1.86 6.63 -20.14
C TYR A 169 0.95 7.86 -20.23
N ARG A 170 1.24 8.84 -21.10
CA ARG A 170 0.45 10.09 -21.17
C ARG A 170 -1.05 9.87 -21.31
N GLU A 171 -1.46 9.07 -22.28
CA GLU A 171 -2.88 8.80 -22.53
C GLU A 171 -3.50 8.04 -21.35
N ALA A 172 -2.83 7.00 -20.86
CA ALA A 172 -3.32 6.17 -19.76
C ALA A 172 -3.48 6.98 -18.46
N ILE A 173 -2.53 7.85 -18.15
CA ILE A 173 -2.61 8.76 -17.00
C ILE A 173 -3.72 9.78 -17.19
N GLY A 174 -3.86 10.35 -18.39
CA GLY A 174 -4.96 11.26 -18.70
C GLY A 174 -6.33 10.64 -18.47
N GLN A 175 -6.53 9.40 -18.95
CA GLN A 175 -7.76 8.64 -18.73
C GLN A 175 -7.97 8.26 -17.27
N LEU A 176 -6.92 7.79 -16.57
CA LEU A 176 -7.00 7.40 -15.16
C LEU A 176 -7.37 8.59 -14.25
N ARG A 177 -6.74 9.73 -14.51
CA ARG A 177 -6.95 10.98 -13.75
C ARG A 177 -8.26 11.67 -14.10
N GLY A 178 -8.72 11.50 -15.34
CA GLY A 178 -9.79 12.30 -15.95
C GLY A 178 -9.33 13.68 -16.45
N ASP A 179 -8.02 13.86 -16.67
CA ASP A 179 -7.42 15.10 -17.17
C ASP A 179 -6.20 14.80 -18.06
N GLU A 180 -6.33 15.03 -19.37
CA GLU A 180 -5.28 14.81 -20.37
C GLU A 180 -4.01 15.64 -20.15
N LYS A 181 -4.09 16.70 -19.34
CA LYS A 181 -2.97 17.59 -19.04
C LYS A 181 -2.14 17.16 -17.83
N GLU A 182 -2.58 16.16 -17.06
CA GLU A 182 -1.95 15.75 -15.79
C GLU A 182 -0.44 15.56 -15.90
N MET A 183 -0.01 14.83 -16.93
CA MET A 183 1.41 14.56 -17.16
C MET A 183 2.22 15.83 -17.45
N GLY A 184 1.61 16.83 -18.09
CA GLY A 184 2.23 18.14 -18.29
C GLY A 184 2.45 18.85 -16.95
N VAL A 185 1.44 18.86 -16.08
CA VAL A 185 1.53 19.47 -14.74
C VAL A 185 2.66 18.85 -13.93
N LEU A 186 2.65 17.52 -13.78
CA LEU A 186 3.64 16.81 -12.97
C LEU A 186 5.05 16.98 -13.54
N SER A 187 5.19 16.99 -14.87
CA SER A 187 6.47 17.24 -15.52
C SER A 187 6.96 18.67 -15.30
N GLU A 188 6.10 19.69 -15.44
CA GLU A 188 6.50 21.09 -15.27
C GLU A 188 6.95 21.39 -13.83
N ILE A 189 6.24 20.85 -12.83
CA ILE A 189 6.65 20.98 -11.42
C ILE A 189 8.06 20.42 -11.19
N GLY A 190 8.39 19.27 -11.79
CA GLY A 190 9.72 18.65 -11.67
C GLY A 190 10.86 19.49 -12.24
N PHE A 191 10.58 20.31 -13.26
CA PHE A 191 11.58 21.15 -13.93
C PHE A 191 11.64 22.60 -13.42
N GLU A 192 10.76 22.99 -12.50
CA GLU A 192 10.69 24.35 -11.96
C GLU A 192 11.96 24.71 -11.19
N LYS A 193 12.47 25.94 -11.41
CA LYS A 193 13.71 26.44 -10.80
C LYS A 193 13.43 27.68 -9.96
N PRO A 194 14.07 27.85 -8.78
CA PRO A 194 15.18 27.05 -8.23
C PRO A 194 14.72 25.84 -7.41
N ASP A 195 13.44 25.80 -7.05
CA ASP A 195 12.86 24.85 -6.12
C ASP A 195 12.36 23.62 -6.88
N HIS A 196 13.28 22.74 -7.28
CA HIS A 196 12.92 21.46 -7.88
C HIS A 196 12.15 20.62 -6.86
N TYR A 197 10.93 20.22 -7.20
CA TYR A 197 10.10 19.32 -6.40
C TYR A 197 9.83 18.02 -7.14
N PHE A 198 9.53 16.97 -6.37
CA PHE A 198 8.94 15.77 -6.91
C PHE A 198 7.46 15.74 -6.63
N ALA A 199 6.66 15.81 -7.70
CA ALA A 199 5.21 15.83 -7.63
C ALA A 199 4.62 14.42 -7.61
N VAL A 200 3.65 14.20 -6.71
CA VAL A 200 2.85 12.97 -6.65
C VAL A 200 1.39 13.35 -6.48
N ASP A 201 0.54 12.92 -7.40
CA ASP A 201 -0.92 13.07 -7.28
C ASP A 201 -1.53 11.79 -6.70
N ILE A 202 -2.28 11.91 -5.60
CA ILE A 202 -2.76 10.77 -4.82
C ILE A 202 -4.28 10.79 -4.70
N LEU A 203 -4.91 9.69 -5.11
CA LEU A 203 -6.32 9.39 -4.90
C LEU A 203 -6.44 8.40 -3.75
N ALA A 204 -7.36 8.67 -2.81
CA ALA A 204 -7.77 7.70 -1.80
C ALA A 204 -9.26 7.39 -1.89
N LYS A 205 -9.57 6.09 -1.96
CA LYS A 205 -10.93 5.55 -2.00
C LYS A 205 -11.20 4.77 -0.73
N ASP A 206 -12.26 5.15 -0.01
CA ASP A 206 -12.77 4.34 1.11
C ASP A 206 -13.69 3.25 0.56
N LEU A 207 -13.18 2.03 0.42
CA LEU A 207 -13.92 0.92 -0.18
C LEU A 207 -15.02 0.37 0.73
N LEU A 208 -14.95 0.66 2.04
CA LEU A 208 -15.89 0.13 3.04
C LEU A 208 -16.90 1.19 3.50
N ASP A 209 -16.67 2.46 3.17
CA ASP A 209 -17.46 3.61 3.59
C ASP A 209 -17.63 3.63 5.12
N ILE A 210 -16.48 3.56 5.81
CA ILE A 210 -16.41 3.50 7.28
C ILE A 210 -15.61 4.62 7.91
N HIS A 211 -14.73 5.24 7.14
CA HIS A 211 -14.01 6.43 7.56
C HIS A 211 -14.95 7.61 7.35
N GLU A 212 -14.88 8.65 8.18
CA GLU A 212 -15.52 9.93 7.87
C GLU A 212 -14.55 10.82 7.08
N GLN A 213 -13.28 10.79 7.46
CA GLN A 213 -12.17 11.48 6.83
C GLN A 213 -10.94 10.56 6.75
N ILE A 214 -10.04 10.85 5.81
CA ILE A 214 -8.74 10.18 5.71
C ILE A 214 -7.70 11.18 6.19
N GLU A 215 -7.18 10.96 7.40
CA GLU A 215 -6.18 11.82 8.03
C GLU A 215 -4.79 11.22 7.83
N ILE A 216 -3.94 11.94 7.10
CA ILE A 216 -2.54 11.64 6.85
C ILE A 216 -1.73 12.14 8.04
N MET A 217 -1.10 11.21 8.75
CA MET A 217 -0.18 11.50 9.86
C MET A 217 1.21 11.87 9.31
N ASP A 218 1.69 11.13 8.31
CA ASP A 218 2.95 11.40 7.64
C ASP A 218 3.00 10.78 6.24
N MET A 219 3.94 11.23 5.41
CA MET A 219 4.16 10.70 4.08
C MET A 219 5.62 10.84 3.67
N TYR A 220 6.20 9.82 3.04
CA TYR A 220 7.58 9.93 2.55
C TYR A 220 7.82 8.98 1.38
N LEU A 221 8.75 9.36 0.51
CA LEU A 221 9.28 8.49 -0.52
C LEU A 221 10.43 7.67 0.05
N THR A 222 10.53 6.40 -0.35
CA THR A 222 11.73 5.60 -0.16
C THR A 222 12.45 5.51 -1.50
N VAL A 223 13.73 5.87 -1.53
CA VAL A 223 14.61 5.76 -2.70
C VAL A 223 15.69 4.71 -2.45
N GLU A 224 16.42 4.37 -3.50
CA GLU A 224 17.54 3.40 -3.45
C GLU A 224 18.47 3.67 -2.25
N GLY A 225 18.84 2.60 -1.54
CA GLY A 225 19.61 2.68 -0.30
C GLY A 225 18.79 3.01 0.95
N GLY A 226 17.45 2.98 0.87
CA GLY A 226 16.54 3.14 2.02
C GLY A 226 16.41 4.57 2.54
N LYS A 227 16.92 5.57 1.80
CA LYS A 227 16.79 6.98 2.16
C LYS A 227 15.32 7.40 2.08
N LYS A 228 14.86 8.08 3.15
CA LYS A 228 13.52 8.66 3.22
C LYS A 228 13.54 10.10 2.75
N VAL A 229 12.60 10.46 1.88
CA VAL A 229 12.39 11.83 1.41
C VAL A 229 11.00 12.27 1.87
N PRO A 230 10.90 13.14 2.90
CA PRO A 230 9.59 13.54 3.44
C PRO A 230 8.85 14.46 2.47
N TYR A 231 7.52 14.42 2.53
CA TYR A 231 6.69 15.42 1.85
C TYR A 231 6.86 16.81 2.46
N VAL A 232 6.57 17.82 1.65
CA VAL A 232 6.61 19.23 2.05
C VAL A 232 5.31 19.58 2.76
N LYS A 233 5.40 19.90 4.07
CA LYS A 233 4.24 20.22 4.92
C LYS A 233 3.78 21.68 4.85
N GLU A 234 4.65 22.57 4.39
CA GLU A 234 4.39 24.01 4.36
C GLU A 234 4.09 24.47 2.94
N LYS A 235 3.09 25.36 2.80
CA LYS A 235 2.83 26.09 1.54
C LYS A 235 3.89 27.17 1.34
N ASN A 236 5.09 26.76 0.95
CA ASN A 236 6.13 27.69 0.53
C ASN A 236 6.33 27.50 -0.98
N GLU A 237 5.36 27.99 -1.75
CA GLU A 237 5.34 27.85 -3.20
C GLU A 237 6.17 28.99 -3.82
N SER A 238 7.09 28.65 -4.72
CA SER A 238 7.79 29.66 -5.50
C SER A 238 6.81 30.33 -6.47
N LYS A 239 7.09 31.58 -6.89
CA LYS A 239 6.26 32.27 -7.90
C LYS A 239 6.11 31.46 -9.20
N GLY A 240 7.11 30.65 -9.54
CA GLY A 240 7.06 29.77 -10.70
C GLY A 240 6.12 28.60 -10.48
N LEU A 241 6.19 27.94 -9.32
CA LEU A 241 5.27 26.89 -8.93
C LEU A 241 3.82 27.38 -8.89
N GLU A 242 3.56 28.53 -8.27
CA GLU A 242 2.22 29.15 -8.24
C GLU A 242 1.65 29.38 -9.64
N LYS A 243 2.51 29.79 -10.59
CA LYS A 243 2.12 30.01 -11.99
C LYS A 243 1.77 28.69 -12.70
N ILE A 244 2.55 27.64 -12.50
CA ILE A 244 2.26 26.30 -13.04
C ILE A 244 0.92 25.82 -12.49
N LEU A 245 0.77 25.82 -11.17
CA LEU A 245 -0.45 25.38 -10.49
C LEU A 245 -1.68 26.15 -10.97
N SER A 246 -1.58 27.48 -11.10
CA SER A 246 -2.66 28.33 -11.63
C SER A 246 -3.01 28.01 -13.09
N THR A 247 -2.01 27.75 -13.94
CA THR A 247 -2.20 27.43 -15.36
C THR A 247 -3.02 26.15 -15.55
N TYR A 248 -2.84 25.19 -14.64
CA TYR A 248 -3.53 23.90 -14.68
C TYR A 248 -4.69 23.79 -13.69
N ASN A 249 -5.05 24.88 -12.99
CA ASN A 249 -6.09 24.91 -11.95
C ASN A 249 -5.88 23.81 -10.88
N ARG A 250 -4.66 23.76 -10.34
CA ARG A 250 -4.22 22.79 -9.32
C ARG A 250 -3.86 23.50 -8.03
N GLU A 251 -3.98 22.75 -6.94
CA GLU A 251 -3.56 23.19 -5.62
C GLU A 251 -2.77 22.06 -4.95
N VAL A 252 -1.70 22.41 -4.24
CA VAL A 252 -0.96 21.45 -3.40
C VAL A 252 -1.76 21.21 -2.13
N ASN A 253 -1.99 19.94 -1.80
CA ASN A 253 -2.59 19.57 -0.52
C ASN A 253 -1.53 19.61 0.59
N ALA A 254 -1.55 20.70 1.35
CA ALA A 254 -0.77 20.86 2.58
C ALA A 254 -1.55 20.50 3.86
N SER A 255 -2.82 20.10 3.73
CA SER A 255 -3.64 19.65 4.85
C SER A 255 -3.29 18.21 5.23
N SER A 256 -3.40 17.88 6.52
CA SER A 256 -3.40 16.48 6.96
C SER A 256 -4.66 15.73 6.49
N LEU A 257 -5.73 16.45 6.14
CA LEU A 257 -6.97 15.85 5.64
C LEU A 257 -6.92 15.71 4.12
N MET A 258 -7.10 14.48 3.66
CA MET A 258 -7.20 14.15 2.24
C MET A 258 -8.66 14.24 1.77
N LYS A 259 -8.89 14.88 0.61
CA LYS A 259 -10.20 14.85 -0.04
C LYS A 259 -10.46 13.44 -0.54
N LYS A 260 -11.50 12.79 -0.02
CA LYS A 260 -11.89 11.43 -0.40
C LYS A 260 -12.42 11.39 -1.82
N ASN A 261 -12.09 10.31 -2.55
CA ASN A 261 -12.52 10.08 -3.93
C ASN A 261 -12.15 11.23 -4.89
N ASP A 262 -11.18 12.05 -4.50
CA ASP A 262 -10.61 13.13 -5.30
C ASP A 262 -9.09 13.02 -5.24
N TRP A 263 -8.43 13.61 -6.21
CA TRP A 263 -6.99 13.60 -6.35
C TRP A 263 -6.36 14.75 -5.58
N ASN A 264 -5.28 14.45 -4.87
CA ASN A 264 -4.59 15.35 -3.96
C ASN A 264 -3.12 15.40 -4.35
N LEU A 265 -2.66 16.58 -4.79
CA LEU A 265 -1.28 16.80 -5.19
C LEU A 265 -0.39 17.04 -3.98
N TYR A 266 0.64 16.22 -3.81
CA TYR A 266 1.68 16.37 -2.79
C TYR A 266 3.03 16.63 -3.44
N LEU A 267 3.83 17.45 -2.77
CA LEU A 267 5.20 17.75 -3.19
C LEU A 267 6.19 17.13 -2.21
N PHE A 268 7.28 16.63 -2.76
CA PHE A 268 8.42 16.12 -2.02
C PHE A 268 9.66 16.89 -2.44
N LYS A 269 10.68 16.94 -1.57
CA LYS A 269 12.00 17.41 -2.01
C LYS A 269 12.49 16.50 -3.14
N ASP A 270 13.03 17.07 -4.22
CA ASP A 270 13.39 16.29 -5.41
C ASP A 270 14.35 15.14 -5.08
N PRO A 271 13.92 13.87 -5.25
CA PRO A 271 14.79 12.74 -5.12
C PRO A 271 15.62 12.60 -6.39
N ILE A 272 16.93 12.37 -6.23
CA ILE A 272 17.85 12.09 -7.34
C ILE A 272 17.38 10.87 -8.19
N PHE A 273 16.58 9.97 -7.59
CA PHE A 273 16.09 8.74 -8.20
C PHE A 273 14.58 8.62 -8.09
N VAL A 274 13.97 7.92 -9.04
CA VAL A 274 12.55 7.57 -9.00
C VAL A 274 12.28 6.72 -7.76
N PRO A 275 11.27 7.05 -6.93
CA PRO A 275 11.08 6.38 -5.65
C PRO A 275 10.71 4.91 -5.79
N GLU A 276 11.27 4.03 -4.99
CA GLU A 276 10.89 2.61 -4.96
C GLU A 276 9.48 2.45 -4.38
N MET A 277 9.15 3.26 -3.38
CA MET A 277 7.92 3.17 -2.61
C MET A 277 7.47 4.55 -2.16
N ILE A 278 6.15 4.76 -2.14
CA ILE A 278 5.52 5.89 -1.45
C ILE A 278 4.92 5.34 -0.18
N VAL A 279 5.38 5.83 0.96
CA VAL A 279 4.84 5.44 2.26
C VAL A 279 3.85 6.50 2.72
N ILE A 280 2.64 6.05 3.02
CA ILE A 280 1.57 6.89 3.58
C ILE A 280 1.23 6.35 4.97
N GLU A 281 1.33 7.21 5.96
CA GLU A 281 0.91 6.91 7.33
C GLU A 281 -0.43 7.59 7.59
N VAL A 282 -1.46 6.81 7.89
CA VAL A 282 -2.82 7.31 8.15
C VAL A 282 -3.26 7.00 9.56
N LYS A 283 -4.14 7.83 10.10
CA LYS A 283 -4.80 7.55 11.37
C LYS A 283 -5.79 6.40 11.19
N GLY A 284 -5.54 5.28 11.86
CA GLY A 284 -6.45 4.14 11.84
C GLY A 284 -7.66 4.33 12.75
N MET A 285 -8.71 3.57 12.50
CA MET A 285 -9.94 3.55 13.33
C MET A 285 -9.70 3.09 14.77
N SER A 286 -8.61 2.35 15.00
CA SER A 286 -8.22 1.80 16.32
C SER A 286 -7.21 2.68 17.06
N GLU A 287 -7.15 3.98 16.75
CA GLU A 287 -6.22 5.00 17.28
C GLU A 287 -4.73 4.74 16.98
N LYS A 288 -4.38 3.62 16.34
CA LYS A 288 -3.03 3.34 15.87
C LYS A 288 -2.82 3.89 14.47
N THR A 289 -1.69 4.56 14.25
CA THR A 289 -1.21 4.89 12.91
C THR A 289 -1.03 3.62 12.09
N LYS A 290 -1.54 3.64 10.86
CA LYS A 290 -1.39 2.57 9.87
C LYS A 290 -0.46 3.04 8.78
N LYS A 291 0.50 2.20 8.43
CA LYS A 291 1.46 2.46 7.37
C LYS A 291 1.07 1.68 6.12
N ILE A 292 0.88 2.38 5.01
CA ILE A 292 0.59 1.82 3.70
C ILE A 292 1.83 2.07 2.83
N ASN A 293 2.23 1.04 2.10
CA ASN A 293 3.44 1.03 1.29
C ASN A 293 3.05 0.92 -0.18
N LEU A 294 2.83 2.04 -0.86
CA LEU A 294 2.51 2.02 -2.27
C LEU A 294 3.75 1.62 -3.06
N LYS A 295 3.63 0.58 -3.88
CA LYS A 295 4.70 0.09 -4.77
C LYS A 295 4.28 0.30 -6.23
N ARG A 296 5.26 0.45 -7.14
CA ARG A 296 5.01 0.46 -8.60
C ARG A 296 4.38 -0.84 -9.06
N THR A 297 4.80 -1.93 -8.43
CA THR A 297 4.24 -3.27 -8.54
C THR A 297 4.11 -3.83 -7.11
N ALA A 298 2.88 -4.08 -6.66
CA ALA A 298 2.65 -5.29 -5.86
C ALA A 298 2.91 -6.44 -6.84
N PHE A 299 3.57 -7.54 -6.52
CA PHE A 299 3.16 -8.57 -5.57
C PHE A 299 4.38 -9.38 -5.14
#